data_AF-A0A497SXA7-F1
#
_entry.id   AF-A0A497SXA7-F1
#
_cell.length_a   1.000
_cell.length_b   1.000
_cell.length_c   1.000
_cell.angle_alpha   90.00
_cell.angle_beta   90.00
_cell.angle_gamma   90.00
#
_symmetry.space_group_name_H-M   'P 1'
#
loop_
_entity.id
_entity.type
_entity.pdbx_description
1 polymer ?
#
loop_
_entity_poly.entity_id
_entity_poly.type
_entity_poly.pdbx_seq_one_letter_code
_entity_poly.pdbx_strand_id
1 'polypeptide(L)'
;MGSVSPLIAIHQQLTKNNQQKIKDYQVLWLGTMTGPERKIVEKEGIEFKAIAAGKLRRYFDLRNIIDLAKIKIGFWQAFFIILK
;
A
#
# COMPACT_ATOMS: atom_id res chain seq x y z
N MET A 1 9.52 8.78 -6.45
CA MET A 1 8.44 9.06 -5.48
C MET A 1 7.23 9.62 -6.22
N GLY A 2 6.61 8.85 -7.11
CA GLY A 2 5.52 9.36 -7.95
C GLY A 2 4.24 9.59 -7.14
N SER A 3 3.41 8.56 -7.04
CA SER A 3 2.12 8.62 -6.33
C SER A 3 2.25 8.75 -4.80
N VAL A 4 3.39 8.41 -4.21
CA VAL A 4 3.56 8.33 -2.75
C VAL A 4 3.54 9.72 -2.09
N SER A 5 4.22 10.70 -2.68
CA SER A 5 4.36 12.05 -2.11
C SER A 5 3.03 12.79 -1.91
N PRO A 6 2.12 12.85 -2.90
CA PRO A 6 0.83 13.51 -2.69
C PRO A 6 -0.05 12.79 -1.66
N LEU A 7 0.01 11.46 -1.59
CA LEU A 7 -0.74 10.69 -0.58
C LEU A 7 -0.24 10.98 0.85
N ILE A 8 1.06 11.11 1.04
CA ILE A 8 1.64 11.55 2.32
C ILE A 8 1.18 12.97 2.66
N ALA A 9 1.18 13.90 1.69
CA ALA A 9 0.70 15.26 1.93
C ALA A 9 -0.78 15.28 2.35
N ILE A 10 -1.62 14.44 1.76
CA ILE A 10 -3.03 14.26 2.16
C ILE A 10 -3.09 13.74 3.60
N HIS A 11 -2.31 12.70 3.93
CA HIS A 11 -2.25 12.17 5.30
C HIS A 11 -1.86 13.26 6.30
N GLN A 12 -0.79 14.01 6.03
CA GLN A 12 -0.36 15.13 6.88
C GLN A 12 -1.44 16.19 7.05
N GLN A 13 -2.17 16.53 5.97
CA GLN A 13 -3.23 17.53 6.01
C GLN A 13 -4.44 17.05 6.80
N LEU A 14 -4.81 15.77 6.67
CA LEU A 14 -5.87 15.15 7.46
C LEU A 14 -5.46 15.11 8.94
N THR A 15 -4.24 14.69 9.26
CA THR A 15 -3.75 14.63 10.64
C THR A 15 -3.66 16.03 11.28
N LYS A 16 -3.18 17.05 10.55
CA LYS A 16 -3.07 18.43 11.06
C LYS A 16 -4.44 19.08 11.32
N ASN A 17 -5.43 18.84 10.46
CA ASN A 17 -6.74 19.48 10.56
C ASN A 17 -7.76 18.68 11.42
N ASN A 18 -7.51 17.39 11.68
CA ASN A 18 -8.48 16.48 12.32
C ASN A 18 -8.22 16.16 13.79
N GLN A 19 -7.78 17.11 14.62
CA GLN A 19 -7.95 16.90 16.06
C GLN A 19 -9.43 16.83 16.49
N GLN A 20 -10.41 17.19 15.62
CA GLN A 20 -11.83 17.25 16.01
C GLN A 20 -12.88 16.67 15.02
N LYS A 21 -12.56 16.34 13.76
CA LYS A 21 -13.60 16.00 12.75
C LYS A 21 -13.71 14.53 12.34
N ILE A 22 -12.69 13.70 12.51
CA ILE A 22 -12.76 12.26 12.24
C ILE A 22 -12.41 11.54 13.52
N LYS A 23 -13.44 11.08 14.25
CA LYS A 23 -13.28 10.54 15.59
C LYS A 23 -12.45 9.24 15.62
N ASP A 24 -12.30 8.58 14.47
CA ASP A 24 -11.59 7.29 14.33
C ASP A 24 -10.84 7.21 12.98
N TYR A 25 -9.92 8.15 12.72
CA TYR A 25 -9.13 8.11 11.49
C TYR A 25 -8.10 6.97 11.54
N GLN A 26 -8.38 5.89 10.83
CA GLN A 26 -7.49 4.75 10.67
C GLN A 26 -6.76 4.82 9.33
N VAL A 27 -5.45 4.55 9.34
CA VAL A 27 -4.61 4.61 8.15
C VAL A 27 -3.76 3.36 8.07
N LEU A 28 -3.86 2.67 6.94
CA LEU A 28 -3.01 1.55 6.59
C LEU A 28 -2.45 1.78 5.20
N TRP A 29 -1.13 1.68 5.07
CA TRP A 29 -0.45 1.76 3.79
C TRP A 29 -0.12 0.37 3.27
N LEU A 30 -0.69 0.01 2.12
CA LEU A 30 -0.36 -1.22 1.41
C LEU A 30 0.69 -0.95 0.34
N GLY A 31 1.80 -1.68 0.41
CA GLY A 31 2.90 -1.53 -0.54
C GLY A 31 3.54 -2.86 -0.91
N THR A 32 4.50 -2.81 -1.83
CA THR A 32 5.24 -4.01 -2.24
C THR A 32 6.37 -4.31 -1.25
N MET A 33 6.69 -5.59 -1.06
CA MET A 33 7.76 -6.02 -0.13
C MET A 33 9.09 -5.31 -0.33
N THR A 34 9.47 -5.05 -1.59
CA THR A 34 10.74 -4.43 -1.97
C THR A 34 10.59 -2.97 -2.40
N GLY A 35 9.44 -2.36 -2.10
CA GLY A 35 9.13 -1.00 -2.49
C GLY A 35 9.95 0.04 -1.70
N PRO A 36 10.49 1.10 -2.34
CA PRO A 36 11.21 2.16 -1.64
C PRO A 36 10.32 3.00 -0.72
N GLU A 37 9.00 2.92 -0.88
CA GLU A 37 8.01 3.70 -0.12
C GLU A 37 7.99 3.36 1.37
N ARG A 38 8.34 2.12 1.75
CA ARG A 38 8.21 1.63 3.13
C ARG A 38 8.88 2.55 4.14
N LYS A 39 10.16 2.88 3.92
CA LYS A 39 10.94 3.71 4.85
C LYS A 39 10.39 5.13 5.01
N ILE A 40 9.69 5.64 4.00
CA ILE A 40 9.15 7.01 4.03
C ILE A 40 7.82 7.00 4.77
N VAL A 41 6.95 6.04 4.43
CA VAL A 41 5.65 5.85 5.07
C VAL A 41 5.80 5.58 6.57
N GLU A 42 6.74 4.70 6.95
CA GLU A 42 7.04 4.40 8.36
C GLU A 42 7.59 5.62 9.11
N LYS A 43 8.36 6.51 8.45
CA LYS A 43 8.85 7.76 9.06
C LYS A 43 7.73 8.75 9.37
N GLU A 44 6.65 8.73 8.59
CA GLU A 44 5.47 9.56 8.80
C GLU A 44 4.51 8.96 9.85
N GLY A 45 4.87 7.84 10.48
CA GLY A 45 4.06 7.19 11.52
C GLY A 45 2.87 6.41 10.97
N ILE A 46 2.85 6.11 9.67
CA ILE A 46 1.78 5.33 9.03
C ILE A 46 2.12 3.84 9.10
N GLU A 47 1.16 2.99 9.47
CA GLU A 47 1.35 1.53 9.46
C GLU A 47 1.56 1.04 8.02
N PHE A 48 2.67 0.35 7.77
CA PHE A 48 2.98 -0.24 6.48
C PHE A 48 2.77 -1.76 6.51
N LYS A 49 1.94 -2.26 5.59
CA LYS A 49 1.75 -3.69 5.38
C LYS A 49 2.09 -4.07 3.96
N ALA A 50 3.03 -4.99 3.83
CA ALA A 50 3.42 -5.49 2.53
C ALA A 50 2.40 -6.48 1.99
N ILE A 51 2.10 -6.38 0.71
CA ILE A 51 1.21 -7.29 0.00
C ILE A 51 1.89 -7.84 -1.25
N ALA A 52 1.57 -9.09 -1.60
CA ALA A 52 1.99 -9.68 -2.85
C ALA A 52 1.32 -8.91 -3.99
N ALA A 53 2.15 -8.41 -4.92
CA ALA A 53 1.70 -7.76 -6.13
C ALA A 53 2.36 -8.43 -7.33
N GLY A 54 1.56 -8.74 -8.34
CA GLY A 54 2.06 -9.12 -9.65
C GLY A 54 2.28 -7.89 -10.52
N LYS A 55 3.21 -8.00 -11.49
CA LYS A 55 3.42 -6.97 -12.51
C LYS A 55 3.17 -7.59 -13.88
N LEU A 56 2.11 -7.14 -14.55
CA LEU A 56 1.89 -7.53 -15.94
C LEU A 56 2.89 -6.80 -16.84
N ARG A 57 3.81 -7.55 -17.46
CA ARG A 57 4.76 -6.99 -18.43
C ARG A 57 4.14 -6.98 -19.82
N ARG A 58 4.47 -5.95 -20.61
CA ARG A 58 3.98 -5.78 -22.00
C ARG A 58 4.56 -6.78 -23.01
N TYR A 59 5.52 -7.61 -22.59
CA TYR A 59 6.21 -8.59 -23.43
C TYR A 59 6.06 -9.98 -22.82
N PHE A 60 6.22 -11.01 -23.65
CA PHE A 60 6.24 -12.39 -23.18
C PHE A 60 7.42 -12.58 -22.23
N ASP A 61 7.12 -12.97 -21.00
CA ASP A 61 8.08 -13.13 -19.94
C ASP A 61 7.55 -14.22 -19.01
N LEU A 62 8.37 -15.24 -18.70
CA LEU A 62 8.00 -16.32 -17.79
C LEU A 62 7.59 -15.79 -16.41
N ARG A 63 8.09 -14.61 -16.02
CA ARG A 63 7.70 -13.93 -14.79
C ARG A 63 6.22 -13.54 -14.76
N ASN A 64 5.55 -13.37 -15.92
CA ASN A 64 4.12 -13.09 -15.97
C ASN A 64 3.28 -14.26 -15.43
N ILE A 65 3.74 -15.51 -15.62
CA ILE A 65 3.07 -16.71 -15.08
C ILE A 65 3.16 -16.72 -13.56
N ILE A 66 4.35 -16.44 -13.02
CA ILE A 66 4.58 -16.33 -11.58
C ILE A 66 3.76 -15.17 -10.99
N ASP A 67 3.68 -14.05 -11.72
CA ASP A 67 2.94 -12.88 -11.26
C ASP A 67 1.42 -13.11 -11.23
N LEU A 68 0.85 -14.01 -12.04
CA LEU A 68 -0.54 -14.46 -11.88
C LEU A 68 -0.77 -15.16 -10.53
N ALA A 69 0.17 -16.00 -10.09
CA ALA A 69 0.10 -16.61 -8.77
C ALA A 69 0.18 -15.56 -7.65
N LYS A 70 1.06 -14.56 -7.80
CA LYS A 70 1.16 -13.44 -6.85
C LYS A 70 -0.12 -12.61 -6.78
N ILE A 71 -0.81 -12.39 -7.90
CA ILE A 71 -2.09 -11.67 -7.92
C ILE A 71 -3.15 -12.45 -7.12
N LYS A 72 -3.23 -13.77 -7.29
CA LYS A 72 -4.16 -14.62 -6.51
C LYS A 72 -3.85 -14.55 -5.01
N ILE A 73 -2.58 -14.63 -4.64
CA ILE A 73 -2.15 -14.51 -3.23
C ILE A 73 -2.47 -13.11 -2.68
N GLY A 74 -2.15 -12.06 -3.43
CA GLY A 74 -2.43 -10.67 -3.07
C GLY A 74 -3.92 -10.40 -2.88
N PHE A 75 -4.77 -11.01 -3.72
CA PHE A 75 -6.23 -10.93 -3.56
C PHE A 75 -6.68 -11.48 -2.19
N TRP A 76 -6.26 -12.69 -1.83
CA TRP A 76 -6.61 -13.28 -0.54
C TRP A 76 -6.02 -12.50 0.63
N GLN A 77 -4.79 -11.98 0.50
CA GLN A 77 -4.19 -11.10 1.50
C GLN A 77 -5.03 -9.84 1.72
N ALA A 78 -5.46 -9.17 0.64
CA ALA A 78 -6.32 -7.99 0.73
C ALA A 78 -7.68 -8.34 1.36
N PHE A 79 -8.27 -9.47 0.98
CA PHE A 79 -9.53 -9.96 1.54
C PHE A 79 -9.44 -10.14 3.07
N PHE A 80 -8.41 -10.82 3.57
CA PHE A 80 -8.21 -11.00 5.01
C PHE A 80 -7.81 -9.72 5.75
N ILE A 81 -7.19 -8.75 5.06
CA ILE A 81 -6.89 -7.42 5.65
C ILE A 81 -8.18 -6.64 5.89
N ILE A 82 -9.14 -6.69 4.96
CA ILE A 82 -10.40 -5.95 5.05
C ILE A 82 -11.40 -6.64 5.99
N LEU A 83 -11.40 -7.98 6.03
CA LEU A 83 -12.32 -8.75 6.87
C LEU A 83 -12.01 -8.61 8.38
N LYS A 84 -10.77 -8.25 8.72
CA LYS A 84 -10.32 -8.06 10.09
C LYS A 84 -10.65 -6.65 10.57
#